data_AF-K3ZXH2-F1
#
_entry.id   AF-K3ZXH2-F1
#
_cell.length_a   1.000
_cell.length_b   1.000
_cell.length_c   1.000
_cell.angle_alpha   90.00
_cell.angle_beta   90.00
_cell.angle_gamma   90.00
#
_symmetry.space_group_name_H-M   'P 1'
#
loop_
_entity.id
_entity.type
_entity.pdbx_description
1 polymer ?
#
loop_
_entity_poly.entity_id
_entity_poly.type
_entity_poly.pdbx_seq_one_letter_code
_entity_poly.pdbx_strand_id
1 'polypeptide(L)'
;MPPPLPVNPQRLSPAESRERTLRFFQGLGVDVPLPASAERPDAYADLVRAVLSSAAVSSSRVSCTLTMSPALANQFNTLHGGAVAAVAEAVGMACARAAAGDKELFLGELSTAYLAAARLNSEVDVEAKILRKGRSVVVTTIDFTLKDTKKLCYTSRATFYILPAASL
;
A
#
# COMPACT_ATOMS: atom_id res chain seq x y z
N MET A 1 51.29 -11.00 -6.92
CA MET A 1 49.99 -11.26 -7.56
C MET A 1 48.93 -11.20 -6.47
N PRO A 2 47.91 -10.33 -6.56
CA PRO A 2 46.77 -10.42 -5.64
C PRO A 2 46.04 -11.75 -5.87
N PRO A 3 45.47 -12.38 -4.83
CA PRO A 3 44.70 -13.61 -4.96
C PRO A 3 43.45 -13.37 -5.81
N PRO A 4 42.97 -14.37 -6.57
CA PRO A 4 41.71 -14.25 -7.30
C PRO A 4 40.58 -13.97 -6.32
N LEU A 5 39.69 -13.04 -6.68
CA LEU A 5 38.50 -12.72 -5.90
C LEU A 5 37.70 -14.01 -5.65
N PRO A 6 37.17 -14.22 -4.43
CA PRO A 6 36.37 -15.40 -4.13
C PRO A 6 35.16 -15.43 -5.06
N VAL A 7 35.08 -16.46 -5.91
CA VAL A 7 33.91 -16.72 -6.74
C VAL A 7 32.75 -17.00 -5.78
N ASN A 8 31.77 -16.10 -5.72
CA ASN A 8 30.56 -16.32 -4.94
C ASN A 8 29.84 -17.57 -5.50
N PRO A 9 29.78 -18.69 -4.75
CA PRO A 9 29.26 -19.97 -5.26
C PRO A 9 27.76 -19.96 -5.58
N GLN A 10 27.08 -18.83 -5.40
CA GLN A 10 25.64 -18.65 -5.62
C GLN A 10 25.30 -17.79 -6.84
N ARG A 11 26.28 -17.34 -7.63
CA ARG A 11 26.01 -16.47 -8.78
C ARG A 11 25.55 -17.30 -9.98
N LEU A 12 24.23 -17.38 -10.17
CA LEU A 12 23.60 -18.00 -11.34
C LEU A 12 24.17 -17.42 -12.63
N SER A 13 24.32 -18.27 -13.65
CA SER A 13 24.59 -17.79 -15.00
C SER A 13 23.46 -16.88 -15.48
N PRO A 14 23.70 -16.00 -16.48
CA PRO A 14 22.65 -15.17 -17.04
C PRO A 14 21.43 -15.96 -17.55
N ALA A 15 21.66 -17.17 -18.09
CA ALA A 15 20.60 -18.05 -18.56
C ALA A 15 19.74 -18.60 -17.42
N GLU A 16 20.37 -19.11 -16.35
CA GLU A 16 19.65 -19.62 -15.16
C GLU A 16 18.92 -18.50 -14.41
N SER A 17 19.53 -17.32 -14.33
CA SER A 17 18.91 -16.12 -13.75
C SER A 17 17.64 -15.74 -14.53
N ARG A 18 17.74 -15.67 -15.88
CA ARG A 18 16.59 -15.41 -16.76
C ARG A 18 15.48 -16.44 -16.56
N GLU A 19 15.83 -17.72 -16.54
CA GLU A 19 14.85 -18.79 -16.36
C GLU A 19 14.13 -18.68 -15.01
N ARG A 20 14.85 -18.43 -13.93
CA ARG A 20 14.24 -18.21 -12.61
C ARG A 20 13.33 -16.98 -12.59
N THR A 21 13.75 -15.87 -13.20
CA THR A 21 12.93 -14.66 -13.30
C THR A 21 11.65 -14.91 -14.09
N LEU A 22 11.71 -15.64 -15.20
CA LEU A 22 10.52 -16.01 -15.97
C LEU A 22 9.56 -16.87 -15.14
N ARG A 23 10.08 -17.91 -14.46
CA ARG A 23 9.26 -18.75 -13.57
C ARG A 23 8.64 -17.95 -12.42
N PHE A 24 9.34 -16.95 -11.90
CA PHE A 24 8.81 -16.04 -10.89
C PHE A 24 7.59 -15.26 -11.43
N PHE A 25 7.70 -14.63 -12.60
CA PHE A 25 6.57 -13.91 -13.21
C PHE A 25 5.41 -14.83 -13.58
N GLN A 26 5.70 -16.05 -14.04
CA GLN A 26 4.69 -17.08 -14.28
C GLN A 26 3.96 -17.46 -12.98
N GLY A 27 4.70 -17.63 -11.88
CA GLY A 27 4.11 -17.87 -10.55
C GLY A 27 3.28 -16.69 -10.02
N LEU A 28 3.59 -15.46 -10.45
CA LEU A 28 2.75 -14.27 -10.19
C LEU A 28 1.52 -14.18 -11.11
N GLY A 29 1.40 -15.07 -12.10
CA GLY A 29 0.26 -15.12 -13.00
C GLY A 29 0.34 -14.17 -14.18
N VAL A 30 1.53 -13.83 -14.69
CA VAL A 30 1.70 -12.96 -15.88
C VAL A 30 0.92 -13.45 -17.11
N ASP A 31 0.75 -14.78 -17.23
CA ASP A 31 0.03 -15.43 -18.33
C ASP A 31 -1.45 -15.69 -18.00
N VAL A 32 -1.93 -15.28 -16.82
CA VAL A 32 -3.32 -15.46 -16.39
C VAL A 32 -4.13 -14.22 -16.78
N PRO A 33 -5.18 -14.35 -17.61
CA PRO A 33 -6.01 -13.21 -17.95
C PRO A 33 -6.73 -12.69 -16.70
N LEU A 34 -6.79 -11.36 -16.57
CA LEU A 34 -7.57 -10.74 -15.52
C LEU A 34 -9.06 -11.00 -15.74
N PRO A 35 -9.85 -11.13 -14.66
CA PRO A 35 -11.31 -11.25 -14.80
C PRO A 35 -11.89 -9.97 -15.39
N ALA A 36 -13.02 -10.07 -16.11
CA ALA A 36 -13.69 -8.90 -16.70
C ALA A 36 -14.04 -7.80 -15.67
N SER A 37 -14.19 -8.17 -14.39
CA SER A 37 -14.40 -7.22 -13.30
C SER A 37 -13.21 -6.28 -13.05
N ALA A 38 -12.00 -6.63 -13.51
CA ALA A 38 -10.79 -5.82 -13.40
C ALA A 38 -10.74 -4.67 -14.44
N GLU A 39 -11.50 -4.77 -15.53
CA GLU A 39 -11.59 -3.74 -16.58
C GLU A 39 -12.48 -2.55 -16.15
N ARG A 40 -13.18 -2.67 -15.02
CA ARG A 40 -14.03 -1.58 -14.52
C ARG A 40 -13.15 -0.44 -13.97
N PRO A 41 -13.50 0.84 -14.20
CA PRO A 41 -12.72 1.98 -13.71
C PRO A 41 -12.49 1.99 -12.18
N ASP A 42 -13.40 1.41 -11.41
CA ASP A 42 -13.39 1.33 -9.95
C ASP A 42 -12.79 0.03 -9.40
N ALA A 43 -12.35 -0.90 -10.26
CA ALA A 43 -11.92 -2.24 -9.86
C ALA A 43 -10.80 -2.23 -8.81
N TYR A 44 -9.80 -1.35 -8.96
CA TYR A 44 -8.72 -1.22 -7.99
C TYR A 44 -9.21 -0.71 -6.63
N ALA A 45 -10.05 0.33 -6.64
CA ALA A 45 -10.62 0.88 -5.41
C ALA A 45 -11.51 -0.14 -4.70
N ASP A 46 -12.28 -0.92 -5.46
CA ASP A 46 -13.10 -2.02 -4.96
C ASP A 46 -12.25 -3.12 -4.33
N LEU A 47 -11.15 -3.51 -4.97
CA LEU A 47 -10.22 -4.51 -4.46
C LEU A 47 -9.62 -4.09 -3.11
N VAL A 48 -9.15 -2.84 -3.00
CA VAL A 48 -8.60 -2.32 -1.74
C VAL A 48 -9.70 -2.20 -0.68
N ARG A 49 -10.90 -1.77 -1.05
CA ARG A 49 -12.02 -1.65 -0.10
C ARG A 49 -12.47 -3.02 0.42
N ALA A 50 -12.41 -4.07 -0.40
CA ALA A 50 -12.84 -5.41 -0.03
C ALA A 50 -12.03 -6.02 1.14
N VAL A 51 -10.84 -5.48 1.42
CA VAL A 51 -9.99 -5.94 2.52
C VAL A 51 -10.09 -5.08 3.79
N LEU A 52 -10.93 -4.05 3.76
CA LEU A 52 -11.17 -3.14 4.87
C LEU A 52 -12.55 -3.38 5.48
N SER A 53 -12.65 -3.25 6.79
CA SER A 53 -13.90 -3.35 7.54
C SER A 53 -14.02 -2.24 8.58
N SER A 54 -15.22 -2.09 9.17
CA SER A 54 -15.49 -1.16 10.28
C SER A 54 -14.98 0.28 10.08
N ALA A 55 -15.44 0.97 9.04
CA ALA A 55 -14.97 2.33 8.74
C ALA A 55 -15.72 3.41 9.53
N ALA A 56 -14.99 4.35 10.13
CA ALA A 56 -15.52 5.58 10.70
C ALA A 56 -14.82 6.78 10.04
N VAL A 57 -15.61 7.79 9.65
CA VAL A 57 -15.14 8.94 8.86
C VAL A 57 -15.56 10.23 9.56
N SER A 58 -14.62 11.16 9.69
CA SER A 58 -14.84 12.55 10.05
C SER A 58 -14.05 13.46 9.11
N SER A 59 -14.27 14.78 9.22
CA SER A 59 -13.58 15.78 8.39
C SER A 59 -12.06 15.83 8.61
N SER A 60 -11.54 15.24 9.69
CA SER A 60 -10.11 15.25 10.03
C SER A 60 -9.49 13.87 10.22
N ARG A 61 -10.30 12.81 10.21
CA ARG A 61 -9.86 11.46 10.57
C ARG A 61 -10.69 10.39 9.89
N VAL A 62 -10.03 9.33 9.45
CA VAL A 62 -10.66 8.09 8.98
C VAL A 62 -10.02 6.93 9.72
N SER A 63 -10.82 5.98 10.20
CA SER A 63 -10.32 4.75 10.81
C SER A 63 -11.04 3.54 10.24
N CYS A 64 -10.33 2.44 10.01
CA CYS A 64 -10.88 1.16 9.60
C CYS A 64 -10.04 0.00 10.17
N THR A 65 -10.54 -1.22 10.03
CA THR A 65 -9.80 -2.44 10.34
C THR A 65 -9.36 -3.12 9.04
N LEU A 66 -8.18 -3.73 9.04
CA LEU A 66 -7.75 -4.70 8.05
C LEU A 66 -7.53 -6.06 8.71
N THR A 67 -8.16 -7.10 8.19
CA THR A 67 -7.98 -8.49 8.65
C THR A 67 -7.03 -9.20 7.71
N MET A 68 -5.94 -9.74 8.25
CA MET A 68 -4.92 -10.42 7.46
C MET A 68 -5.44 -11.72 6.85
N SER A 69 -5.36 -11.82 5.52
CA SER A 69 -5.70 -13.01 4.74
C SER A 69 -4.51 -13.45 3.86
N PRO A 70 -4.48 -14.70 3.37
CA PRO A 70 -3.44 -15.16 2.45
C PRO A 70 -3.31 -14.30 1.18
N ALA A 71 -4.42 -13.74 0.70
CA ALA A 71 -4.42 -12.88 -0.50
C ALA A 71 -3.65 -11.55 -0.30
N LEU A 72 -3.44 -11.13 0.95
CA LEU A 72 -2.70 -9.93 1.31
C LEU A 72 -1.25 -10.21 1.70
N ALA A 73 -0.85 -11.47 1.79
CA ALA A 73 0.45 -11.85 2.30
C ALA A 73 1.52 -11.87 1.20
N ASN A 74 2.75 -11.53 1.57
CA ASN A 74 3.93 -11.85 0.80
C ASN A 74 4.39 -13.30 1.06
N GLN A 75 5.46 -13.72 0.39
CA GLN A 75 6.08 -15.05 0.56
C GLN A 75 6.54 -15.37 1.99
N PHE A 76 6.65 -14.37 2.87
CA PHE A 76 7.02 -14.54 4.28
C PHE A 76 5.80 -14.60 5.21
N ASN A 77 4.58 -14.73 4.67
CA ASN A 77 3.32 -14.75 5.43
C ASN A 77 3.08 -13.48 6.26
N THR A 78 3.53 -12.34 5.73
CA THR A 78 3.33 -11.02 6.33
C THR A 78 2.66 -10.08 5.32
N LEU A 79 2.01 -9.02 5.79
CA LEU A 79 1.32 -8.06 4.91
C LEU A 79 2.24 -7.56 3.80
N HIS A 80 1.81 -7.76 2.56
CA HIS A 80 2.57 -7.41 1.38
C HIS A 80 2.83 -5.90 1.35
N GLY A 81 4.06 -5.49 1.03
CA GLY A 81 4.44 -4.07 1.09
C GLY A 81 3.58 -3.18 0.17
N GLY A 82 3.23 -3.70 -1.01
CA GLY A 82 2.29 -3.05 -1.93
C GLY A 82 0.84 -2.98 -1.40
N ALA A 83 0.40 -3.95 -0.61
CA ALA A 83 -0.92 -3.90 0.02
C ALA A 83 -0.98 -2.82 1.12
N VAL A 84 0.10 -2.65 1.90
CA VAL A 84 0.25 -1.52 2.84
C VAL A 84 0.10 -0.19 2.10
N ALA A 85 0.83 -0.02 0.99
CA ALA A 85 0.79 1.20 0.20
C ALA A 85 -0.61 1.47 -0.39
N ALA A 86 -1.25 0.45 -0.96
CA ALA A 86 -2.60 0.57 -1.53
C ALA A 86 -3.66 0.97 -0.48
N VAL A 87 -3.61 0.35 0.70
CA VAL A 87 -4.50 0.71 1.81
C VAL A 87 -4.19 2.12 2.33
N ALA A 88 -2.92 2.47 2.46
CA ALA A 88 -2.51 3.80 2.90
C ALA A 88 -3.00 4.91 1.94
N GLU A 89 -2.89 4.68 0.63
CA GLU A 89 -3.44 5.56 -0.39
C GLU A 89 -4.96 5.68 -0.26
N ALA A 90 -5.69 4.55 -0.20
CA ALA A 90 -7.15 4.57 -0.18
C ALA A 90 -7.71 5.26 1.07
N VAL A 91 -7.19 4.94 2.26
CA VAL A 91 -7.64 5.52 3.53
C VAL A 91 -7.19 6.99 3.65
N GLY A 92 -5.98 7.31 3.18
CA GLY A 92 -5.49 8.69 3.07
C GLY A 92 -6.35 9.54 2.14
N MET A 93 -6.71 9.01 0.96
CA MET A 93 -7.58 9.66 -0.02
C MET A 93 -8.98 9.89 0.55
N ALA A 94 -9.55 8.90 1.24
CA ALA A 94 -10.83 9.04 1.92
C ALA A 94 -10.81 10.17 2.96
N CYS A 95 -9.74 10.24 3.76
CA CYS A 95 -9.54 11.31 4.73
C CYS A 95 -9.37 12.68 4.07
N ALA A 96 -8.57 12.76 3.00
CA ALA A 96 -8.37 13.99 2.23
C ALA A 96 -9.66 14.50 1.60
N ARG A 97 -10.48 13.60 1.02
CA ARG A 97 -11.81 13.94 0.47
C ARG A 97 -12.76 14.47 1.55
N ALA A 98 -12.79 13.83 2.71
CA ALA A 98 -13.61 14.30 3.84
C ALA A 98 -13.24 15.73 4.31
N ALA A 99 -11.98 16.15 4.11
CA ALA A 99 -11.52 17.50 4.45
C ALA A 99 -11.61 18.52 3.31
N ALA A 100 -11.51 18.07 2.05
CA ALA A 100 -11.46 18.96 0.88
C ALA A 100 -12.83 19.16 0.21
N GLY A 101 -13.83 18.32 0.50
CA GLY A 101 -15.14 18.31 -0.15
C GLY A 101 -15.06 17.72 -1.57
N ASP A 102 -15.92 18.21 -2.46
CA ASP A 102 -16.09 17.70 -3.83
C ASP A 102 -14.96 18.08 -4.80
N LYS A 103 -13.81 18.52 -4.27
CA LYS A 103 -12.66 18.87 -5.11
C LYS A 103 -12.02 17.62 -5.66
N GLU A 104 -11.58 17.71 -6.92
CA GLU A 104 -10.79 16.66 -7.53
C GLU A 104 -9.41 16.60 -6.87
N LEU A 105 -8.98 15.38 -6.53
CA LEU A 105 -7.76 15.08 -5.82
C LEU A 105 -7.01 13.95 -6.53
N PHE A 106 -5.69 14.06 -6.61
CA PHE A 106 -4.82 12.97 -7.04
C PHE A 106 -3.64 12.79 -6.08
N LEU A 107 -3.16 11.55 -5.95
CA LEU A 107 -1.98 11.23 -5.14
C LEU A 107 -0.72 11.71 -5.87
N GLY A 108 0.02 12.64 -5.26
CA GLY A 108 1.30 13.10 -5.80
C GLY A 108 2.51 12.43 -5.17
N GLU A 109 2.41 12.04 -3.91
CA GLU A 109 3.51 11.38 -3.18
C GLU A 109 2.93 10.46 -2.11
N LEU A 110 3.48 9.25 -2.01
CA LEU A 110 3.26 8.33 -0.89
C LEU A 110 4.62 7.86 -0.35
N SER A 111 4.86 8.10 0.93
CA SER A 111 6.05 7.63 1.64
C SER A 111 5.63 6.71 2.77
N THR A 112 6.14 5.47 2.79
CA THR A 112 5.80 4.45 3.80
C THR A 112 7.04 3.94 4.51
N ALA A 113 7.00 3.90 5.84
CA ALA A 113 8.00 3.24 6.69
C ALA A 113 7.46 1.90 7.21
N TYR A 114 8.30 0.86 7.12
CA TYR A 114 7.99 -0.51 7.53
C TYR A 114 8.74 -0.84 8.83
N LEU A 115 8.03 -0.83 9.96
CA LEU A 115 8.61 -0.90 11.31
C LEU A 115 8.49 -2.30 11.92
N ALA A 116 7.37 -2.98 11.68
CA ALA A 116 7.12 -4.35 12.12
C ALA A 116 6.19 -5.08 11.14
N ALA A 117 6.17 -6.40 11.22
CA ALA A 117 5.37 -7.25 10.34
C ALA A 117 3.99 -7.57 10.95
N ALA A 118 2.91 -7.29 10.23
CA ALA A 118 1.60 -7.87 10.47
C ALA A 118 1.56 -9.27 9.84
N ARG A 119 1.32 -10.30 10.65
CA ARG A 119 1.31 -11.71 10.22
C ARG A 119 -0.10 -12.18 9.88
N LEU A 120 -0.21 -13.33 9.22
CA LEU A 120 -1.50 -13.98 9.00
C LEU A 120 -2.30 -14.10 10.31
N ASN A 121 -3.63 -13.98 10.21
CA ASN A 121 -4.59 -13.99 11.31
C ASN A 121 -4.49 -12.81 12.29
N SER A 122 -3.60 -11.84 12.07
CA SER A 122 -3.59 -10.58 12.81
C SER A 122 -4.71 -9.64 12.32
N GLU A 123 -5.23 -8.84 13.23
CA GLU A 123 -6.05 -7.68 12.89
C GLU A 123 -5.26 -6.39 13.09
N VAL A 124 -5.41 -5.48 12.13
CA VAL A 124 -4.68 -4.21 12.09
C VAL A 124 -5.69 -3.06 12.10
N ASP A 125 -5.57 -2.18 13.09
CA ASP A 125 -6.23 -0.87 13.09
C ASP A 125 -5.49 0.03 12.11
N VAL A 126 -6.21 0.62 11.15
CA VAL A 126 -5.68 1.61 10.20
C VAL A 126 -6.32 2.95 10.48
N GLU A 127 -5.52 3.98 10.74
CA GLU A 127 -6.01 5.32 11.05
C GLU A 127 -5.32 6.36 10.17
N ALA A 128 -6.10 7.09 9.38
CA ALA A 128 -5.65 8.28 8.67
C ALA A 128 -6.07 9.57 9.39
N LYS A 129 -5.18 10.56 9.40
CA LYS A 129 -5.43 11.90 9.95
C LYS A 129 -4.97 12.97 8.97
N ILE A 130 -5.69 14.09 8.93
CA ILE A 130 -5.23 15.29 8.25
C ILE A 130 -4.04 15.88 9.00
N LEU A 131 -2.87 15.86 8.36
CA LEU A 131 -1.69 16.59 8.84
C LEU A 131 -1.75 18.05 8.42
N ARG A 132 -2.18 18.31 7.17
CA ARG A 132 -2.32 19.67 6.64
C ARG A 132 -3.39 19.69 5.55
N LYS A 133 -4.28 20.68 5.59
CA LYS A 133 -5.19 20.99 4.48
C LYS A 133 -4.91 22.41 4.00
N GLY A 134 -4.38 22.55 2.79
CA GLY A 134 -4.08 23.82 2.15
C GLY A 134 -5.10 24.21 1.07
N ARG A 135 -4.70 25.19 0.24
CA ARG A 135 -5.45 25.58 -0.97
C ARG A 135 -5.28 24.54 -2.08
N SER A 136 -4.04 24.08 -2.29
CA SER A 136 -3.65 23.22 -3.42
C SER A 136 -3.22 21.82 -3.03
N VAL A 137 -3.00 21.56 -1.73
CA VAL A 137 -2.45 20.29 -1.23
C VAL A 137 -3.16 19.88 0.06
N VAL A 138 -3.44 18.59 0.19
CA VAL A 138 -3.82 17.93 1.45
C VAL A 138 -2.77 16.88 1.79
N VAL A 139 -2.28 16.88 3.03
CA VAL A 139 -1.33 15.89 3.52
C VAL A 139 -2.01 15.08 4.61
N THR A 140 -1.92 13.76 4.51
CA THR A 140 -2.45 12.83 5.51
C THR A 140 -1.35 11.92 6.05
N THR A 141 -1.43 11.59 7.34
CA THR A 141 -0.65 10.50 7.95
C THR A 141 -1.55 9.28 8.07
N ILE A 142 -1.03 8.08 7.81
CA ILE A 142 -1.75 6.81 7.93
C ILE A 142 -0.92 5.84 8.75
N ASP A 143 -1.45 5.42 9.90
CA ASP A 143 -0.79 4.50 10.81
C ASP A 143 -1.51 3.15 10.83
N PHE A 144 -0.72 2.08 10.86
CA PHE A 144 -1.18 0.69 10.93
C PHE A 144 -0.72 0.09 12.26
N THR A 145 -1.65 -0.21 13.14
CA THR A 145 -1.39 -0.68 14.50
C THR A 145 -1.99 -2.06 14.71
N LEU A 146 -1.20 -3.01 15.21
CA LEU A 146 -1.73 -4.32 15.58
C LEU A 146 -2.74 -4.21 16.72
N LYS A 147 -3.92 -4.82 16.57
CA LYS A 147 -4.98 -4.71 17.56
C LYS A 147 -4.63 -5.33 18.90
N ASP A 148 -3.92 -6.46 18.88
CA ASP A 148 -3.59 -7.27 20.06
C ASP A 148 -2.50 -6.62 20.92
N THR A 149 -1.44 -6.14 20.30
CA THR A 149 -0.21 -5.65 20.94
C THR A 149 -0.13 -4.13 20.98
N LYS A 150 -1.00 -3.44 20.24
CA LYS A 150 -0.97 -1.98 20.03
C LYS A 150 0.35 -1.48 19.45
N LYS A 151 1.11 -2.35 18.79
CA LYS A 151 2.38 -2.00 18.14
C LYS A 151 2.14 -1.39 16.76
N LEU A 152 2.78 -0.25 16.51
CA LEU A 152 2.83 0.36 15.18
C LEU A 152 3.67 -0.51 14.24
N CYS A 153 3.06 -0.97 13.15
CA CYS A 153 3.72 -1.80 12.14
C CYS A 153 4.18 -0.99 10.94
N TYR A 154 3.33 -0.08 10.49
CA TYR A 154 3.57 0.73 9.30
C TYR A 154 3.07 2.14 9.55
N THR A 155 3.77 3.11 8.99
CA THR A 155 3.30 4.50 8.96
C THR A 155 3.54 5.07 7.58
N SER A 156 2.58 5.82 7.06
CA SER A 156 2.65 6.42 5.74
C SER A 156 2.29 7.91 5.78
N ARG A 157 2.90 8.68 4.90
CA ARG A 157 2.49 10.05 4.59
C ARG A 157 2.08 10.10 3.13
N ALA A 158 0.85 10.55 2.88
CA ALA A 158 0.31 10.76 1.54
C ALA A 158 0.09 12.26 1.29
N THR A 159 0.53 12.74 0.14
CA THR A 159 0.37 14.13 -0.31
C THR A 159 -0.55 14.12 -1.53
N PHE A 160 -1.73 14.71 -1.38
CA PHE A 160 -2.73 14.83 -2.42
C PHE A 160 -2.77 16.25 -2.96
N TYR A 161 -2.78 16.40 -4.28
CA TYR A 161 -2.94 17.69 -4.94
C TYR A 161 -4.41 17.92 -5.29
N ILE A 162 -4.87 19.16 -5.11
CA ILE A 162 -6.22 19.61 -5.43
C ILE A 162 -6.23 20.19 -6.84
N LEU A 163 -7.16 19.74 -7.69
CA LEU A 163 -7.40 20.30 -9.01
C LEU A 163 -8.57 21.32 -9.02
N PRO A 164 -8.52 22.33 -9.92
CA PRO A 164 -7.36 22.69 -10.74
C PRO A 164 -6.21 23.20 -9.86
N ALA A 165 -4.96 22.97 -10.29
CA ALA A 165 -3.81 23.46 -9.55
C ALA A 165 -3.95 24.99 -9.39
N ALA A 166 -3.92 25.47 -8.15
CA ALA A 166 -4.02 26.91 -7.92
C ALA A 166 -2.87 27.62 -8.65
N SER A 167 -3.18 28.73 -9.33
CA SER A 167 -2.15 29.62 -9.87
C SER A 167 -1.22 30.05 -8.72
N LEU A 168 0.07 29.75 -8.88
CA LEU A 168 1.14 30.20 -7.99
C LEU A 168 1.26 31.72 -8.03
#